data_AF-A0AAJ2SDS0-F1
#
_entry.id   AF-A0AAJ2SDS0-F1
#
_cell.length_a   1.000
_cell.length_b   1.000
_cell.length_c   1.000
_cell.angle_alpha   90.00
_cell.angle_beta   90.00
_cell.angle_gamma   90.00
#
_symmetry.space_group_name_H-M   'P 1'
#
loop_
_entity.id
_entity.type
_entity.pdbx_description
1 polymer ?
#
loop_
_entity_poly.entity_id
_entity_poly.type
_entity_poly.pdbx_seq_one_letter_code
_entity_poly.pdbx_strand_id
1 'polypeptide(L)' 'MNRRKKIKQLLKAHAKKASAKLAPVNKDKYISKADRLKLAAEASQDPSSPVEN' A
#
# COMPACT_ATOMS: atom_id res chain seq x y z
N MET A 1 -16.72 28.80 -6.22
CA MET A 1 -17.47 27.59 -5.83
C MET A 1 -18.62 27.41 -6.80
N ASN A 2 -18.49 26.46 -7.73
CA ASN A 2 -19.49 26.16 -8.76
C ASN A 2 -19.68 24.64 -8.75
N ARG A 3 -20.91 24.13 -8.82
CA ARG A 3 -21.21 22.69 -8.63
C ARG A 3 -20.34 21.78 -9.49
N ARG A 4 -20.09 22.19 -10.74
CA ARG A 4 -19.17 21.52 -11.68
C ARG A 4 -17.74 21.40 -11.16
N LYS A 5 -17.18 22.44 -10.53
CA LYS A 5 -15.83 22.42 -9.94
C LYS A 5 -15.78 21.51 -8.71
N LYS A 6 -16.83 21.52 -7.87
CA LYS A 6 -16.93 20.67 -6.68
C LYS A 6 -17.00 19.18 -7.05
N ILE A 7 -17.81 18.82 -8.05
CA ILE A 7 -17.90 17.44 -8.55
C ILE A 7 -16.54 16.97 -9.09
N LYS A 8 -15.87 17.77 -9.92
CA LYS A 8 -14.53 17.43 -10.43
C LYS A 8 -13.51 17.24 -9.31
N GLN A 9 -13.55 18.06 -8.26
CA GLN A 9 -12.67 17.94 -7.11
C GLN A 9 -12.92 16.65 -6.33
N LEU A 10 -14.19 16.31 -6.08
CA LEU A 10 -14.57 15.07 -5.39
C LEU A 10 -14.12 13.83 -6.17
N LEU A 11 -14.41 13.78 -7.48
CA LEU A 11 -14.03 12.65 -8.33
C LEU A 11 -12.51 12.41 -8.35
N LYS A 12 -11.72 13.49 -8.45
CA LYS A 12 -10.25 13.40 -8.36
C LYS A 12 -9.78 12.87 -7.02
N ALA A 13 -10.39 13.31 -5.92
CA ALA A 13 -10.05 12.85 -4.58
C ALA A 13 -10.37 11.35 -4.39
N HIS A 14 -11.53 10.90 -4.89
CA HIS A 14 -11.90 9.48 -4.84
C HIS A 14 -10.97 8.61 -5.69
N ALA A 15 -10.65 9.03 -6.92
CA ALA A 15 -9.70 8.32 -7.77
C ALA A 15 -8.33 8.19 -7.10
N LYS A 16 -7.78 9.28 -6.53
CA LYS A 16 -6.51 9.25 -5.81
C LYS A 16 -6.53 8.29 -4.61
N LYS A 17 -7.63 8.26 -3.85
CA LYS A 17 -7.80 7.34 -2.71
C LYS A 17 -7.88 5.88 -3.17
N ALA A 18 -8.55 5.58 -4.28
CA ALA A 18 -8.63 4.23 -4.83
C ALA A 18 -7.26 3.75 -5.33
N SER A 19 -6.56 4.59 -6.11
CA SER A 19 -5.20 4.27 -6.60
C SER A 19 -4.21 4.06 -5.46
N ALA A 20 -4.29 4.83 -4.38
CA ALA A 20 -3.40 4.67 -3.22
C ALA A 20 -3.65 3.38 -2.42
N LYS A 21 -4.85 2.80 -2.50
CA LYS A 21 -5.17 1.52 -1.85
C LYS A 21 -4.76 0.31 -2.69
N LEU A 22 -4.89 0.44 -4.01
CA LEU A 22 -4.55 -0.62 -4.97
C LEU A 22 -3.06 -0.67 -5.27
N ALA A 23 -2.36 0.47 -5.20
CA ALA A 23 -0.93 0.50 -5.44
C ALA A 23 -0.19 -0.16 -4.26
N PRO A 24 0.60 -1.22 -4.49
CA PRO A 24 1.56 -1.68 -3.49
C PRO A 24 2.49 -0.52 -3.13
N VAL A 25 2.87 -0.42 -1.87
CA VAL A 25 3.88 0.55 -1.44
C VAL A 25 5.21 0.12 -2.06
N ASN A 26 5.50 0.64 -3.26
CA ASN A 26 6.68 0.32 -4.08
C ASN A 26 8.02 0.74 -3.45
N LYS A 27 8.01 1.22 -2.21
CA LYS A 27 9.20 1.60 -1.49
C LYS A 27 9.35 0.66 -0.32
N ASP A 28 10.46 -0.05 -0.29
CA ASP A 28 10.91 -0.73 0.91
C ASP A 28 10.89 0.28 2.04
N LYS A 29 10.11 -0.04 3.09
CA LYS A 29 10.06 0.78 4.29
C LYS A 29 11.50 0.94 4.75
N TYR A 30 11.93 2.17 5.02
CA TYR A 30 13.28 2.37 5.56
C TYR A 30 13.27 1.87 6.99
N ILE A 31 13.79 0.66 7.19
CA ILE A 31 13.87 -0.02 8.48
C ILE A 31 15.34 -0.10 8.87
N SER A 32 15.62 0.11 10.16
CA SER A 32 16.98 0.03 10.69
C SER A 32 17.57 -1.37 10.43
N LYS A 33 18.91 -1.50 10.45
CA LYS A 33 19.57 -2.80 10.26
C LYS A 33 19.07 -3.85 11.28
N ALA A 34 18.76 -3.43 12.51
CA ALA A 34 18.24 -4.30 13.55
C ALA A 34 16.83 -4.82 13.21
N ASP A 35 15.96 -3.95 12.72
CA ASP A 35 14.58 -4.32 12.41
C ASP A 35 14.47 -5.16 11.14
N ARG A 36 15.39 -4.98 10.18
CA ARG A 36 15.50 -5.85 9.01
C ARG A 36 15.86 -7.29 9.39
N LEU A 37 16.75 -7.47 10.36
CA LEU A 37 17.10 -8.81 10.87
C LEU A 37 15.93 -9.48 11.58
N LYS A 38 15.14 -8.72 12.36
CA LYS A 38 13.93 -9.22 13.02
C LYS A 38 12.88 -9.66 11.99
N LEU A 39 12.62 -8.84 10.98
CA LEU A 39 11.67 -9.17 9.92
C LEU A 39 12.12 -10.35 9.06
N ALA A 40 13.43 -10.52 8.81
CA ALA A 40 13.94 -11.69 8.10
C ALA A 40 13.80 -12.98 8.93
N ALA A 41 13.98 -12.89 10.25
CA ALA A 41 13.76 -14.02 11.16
C ALA A 41 12.26 -14.40 11.27
N GLU A 42 11.36 -13.41 11.34
CA GLU A 42 9.91 -13.61 11.35
C GLU A 42 9.39 -14.12 10.00
N ALA A 43 9.85 -13.57 8.88
CA ALA A 43 9.47 -14.04 7.53
C ALA A 43 9.96 -15.47 7.23
N SER A 44 11.01 -15.93 7.91
CA SER A 44 11.48 -17.32 7.83
C SER A 44 10.64 -18.30 8.66
N GLN A 45 9.69 -17.80 9.46
CA GLN A 45 8.80 -18.62 10.30
C GLN A 45 7.36 -18.73 9.75
N ASP A 46 7.03 -18.05 8.65
CA ASP A 46 5.73 -18.18 7.97
C ASP A 46 5.86 -19.03 6.69
N PRO A 47 5.60 -20.36 6.72
CA PRO A 47 5.33 -21.12 5.51
C PRO A 47 3.88 -20.86 5.08
N SER A 48 3.58 -19.65 4.61
CA SER A 48 2.33 -19.37 3.89
C SER A 48 2.45 -19.92 2.47
N SER A 49 2.11 -21.20 2.34
CA SER A 49 1.77 -21.95 1.12
C SER A 49 1.27 -21.10 -0.06
N PRO A 50 1.79 -21.31 -1.29
CA PRO A 50 1.11 -20.84 -2.49
C PRO A 50 -0.09 -21.76 -2.73
N VAL A 51 -1.30 -21.23 -2.75
CA VAL A 51 -2.48 -21.98 -3.22
C VAL A 51 -3.05 -21.24 -4.42
N GLU A 52 -2.79 -21.83 -5.59
CA GLU A 52 -3.40 -21.52 -6.88
C GLU A 52 -4.92 -21.78 -6.85
N ASN A 53 -5.69 -20.92 -7.51
CA ASN A 53 -6.87 -21.25 -8.33
C ASN A 53 -7.36 -19.99 -9.07
#